data_AF-A0A815BGA8-F1
#
_entry.id   AF-A0A815BGA8-F1
#
_cell.length_a   1.000
_cell.length_b   1.000
_cell.length_c   1.000
_cell.angle_alpha   90.00
_cell.angle_beta   90.00
_cell.angle_gamma   90.00
#
_symmetry.space_group_name_H-M   'P 1'
#
loop_
_entity.id
_entity.type
_entity.pdbx_description
1 polymer ?
#
loop_
_entity_poly.entity_id
_entity_poly.type
_entity_poly.pdbx_seq_one_letter_code
_entity_poly.pdbx_strand_id
1 'polypeptide(L)'
;MSMEKEVRSNQIIQLFKYTPCLKHLSTLTDCNVNENYISHTFPTLTRLQVKIRESFNLSEIDVFFSDFGRLRYLDINTGFTLLNGYEWEAIIQNLLFKLRVLKFKMIGVFPQESIEQEVGELIDSYQTSF
;
A
#
# COMPACT_ATOMS: atom_id res chain seq x y z
N MET A 1 -10.92 -21.89 -5.39
CA MET A 1 -10.31 -20.98 -4.40
C MET A 1 -8.80 -20.99 -4.67
N SER A 2 -8.28 -20.00 -5.40
CA SER A 2 -6.85 -19.96 -5.75
C SER A 2 -6.04 -19.65 -4.49
N MET A 3 -5.07 -20.50 -4.15
CA MET A 3 -4.06 -20.17 -3.14
C MET A 3 -3.13 -19.11 -3.74
N GLU A 4 -3.45 -17.84 -3.52
CA GLU A 4 -2.50 -16.75 -3.74
C GLU A 4 -1.31 -16.97 -2.79
N LYS A 5 -0.14 -17.27 -3.35
CA LYS A 5 1.10 -17.45 -2.60
C LYS A 5 1.58 -16.07 -2.16
N GLU A 6 1.82 -15.93 -0.86
CA GLU A 6 2.36 -14.71 -0.27
C GLU A 6 3.77 -14.44 -0.80
N VAL A 7 4.01 -13.21 -1.21
CA VAL A 7 5.28 -12.70 -1.69
C VAL A 7 5.74 -11.64 -0.71
N ARG A 8 6.80 -11.91 0.06
CA ARG A 8 7.40 -10.92 0.96
C ARG A 8 8.11 -9.83 0.17
N SER A 9 8.31 -8.65 0.75
CA SER A 9 9.05 -7.54 0.11
C SER A 9 10.41 -7.96 -0.47
N ASN A 10 11.17 -8.82 0.24
CA ASN A 10 12.44 -9.35 -0.26
C ASN A 10 12.32 -10.21 -1.53
N GLN A 11 11.19 -10.88 -1.73
CA GLN A 11 10.93 -11.66 -2.94
C GLN A 11 10.56 -10.75 -4.12
N ILE A 12 9.92 -9.60 -3.87
CA ILE A 12 9.71 -8.56 -4.90
C ILE A 12 11.08 -8.04 -5.37
N ILE A 13 12.00 -7.75 -4.44
CA ILE A 13 13.37 -7.34 -4.78
C ILE A 13 14.06 -8.41 -5.65
N GLN A 14 13.96 -9.68 -5.27
CA GLN A 14 14.52 -10.79 -6.06
C GLN A 14 13.89 -10.90 -7.44
N LEU A 15 12.58 -10.73 -7.58
CA LEU A 15 11.89 -10.73 -8.86
C LEU A 15 12.50 -9.68 -9.79
N PHE A 16 12.70 -8.46 -9.31
CA PHE A 16 13.30 -7.38 -10.11
C PHE A 16 14.75 -7.63 -10.53
N LYS A 17 15.52 -8.39 -9.75
CA LYS A 17 16.86 -8.82 -10.18
C LYS A 17 16.83 -9.67 -11.45
N TYR A 18 15.80 -10.51 -11.60
CA TYR A 18 15.64 -11.38 -12.78
C TYR A 18 14.76 -10.76 -13.87
N THR A 19 13.93 -9.77 -13.53
CA THR A 19 13.04 -9.07 -14.47
C THR A 19 13.18 -7.55 -14.34
N PRO A 20 14.33 -6.95 -14.71
CA PRO A 20 14.60 -5.53 -14.47
C PRO A 20 13.66 -4.58 -15.23
N CYS A 21 13.02 -5.07 -16.29
CA CYS A 21 12.06 -4.32 -17.10
C CYS A 21 10.59 -4.49 -16.67
N LEU A 22 10.33 -5.10 -15.50
CA LEU A 22 8.97 -5.33 -15.02
C LEU A 22 8.23 -4.01 -14.78
N LYS A 23 7.18 -3.77 -15.58
CA LYS A 23 6.36 -2.54 -15.50
C LYS A 23 5.10 -2.70 -14.64
N HIS A 24 4.61 -3.93 -14.52
CA HIS A 24 3.35 -4.29 -13.90
C HIS A 24 3.57 -5.43 -12.93
N LEU A 25 3.14 -5.24 -11.68
CA LEU A 25 3.20 -6.27 -10.65
C LEU A 25 1.82 -6.37 -10.00
N SER A 26 1.30 -7.59 -9.92
CA SER A 26 0.15 -7.94 -9.09
C SER A 26 0.62 -8.95 -8.08
N THR A 27 0.47 -8.65 -6.79
CA THR A 27 1.02 -9.47 -5.72
C THR A 27 0.20 -9.39 -4.44
N LEU A 28 0.39 -10.41 -3.61
CA LEU A 28 -0.05 -10.48 -2.23
C LEU A 28 1.20 -10.34 -1.35
N THR A 29 1.23 -9.38 -0.45
CA THR A 29 2.40 -9.12 0.41
C THR A 29 2.00 -8.83 1.84
N ASP A 30 2.94 -9.01 2.75
CA ASP A 30 2.98 -8.32 4.02
C ASP A 30 3.62 -6.94 3.83
N CYS A 31 3.18 -5.94 4.60
CA CYS A 31 3.92 -4.68 4.74
C CYS A 31 4.87 -4.74 5.95
N ASN A 32 5.10 -5.92 6.52
CA ASN A 32 5.98 -6.09 7.66
C ASN A 32 7.44 -5.83 7.24
N VAL A 33 7.89 -4.61 7.52
CA VAL A 33 9.26 -4.16 7.31
C VAL A 33 10.05 -4.60 8.53
N ASN A 34 10.63 -5.79 8.47
CA ASN A 34 11.53 -6.26 9.53
C ASN A 34 12.82 -5.41 9.59
N GLU A 35 13.57 -5.51 10.69
CA GLU A 35 14.83 -4.78 10.90
C GLU A 35 15.88 -4.98 9.80
N ASN A 36 15.71 -6.02 8.97
CA ASN A 36 16.59 -6.35 7.85
C ASN A 36 16.07 -5.86 6.49
N TYR A 37 15.06 -4.99 6.46
CA TYR A 37 14.58 -4.40 5.22
C TYR A 37 15.65 -3.50 4.60
N ILE A 38 15.99 -3.79 3.35
CA ILE A 38 16.91 -2.97 2.57
C ILE A 38 16.08 -2.30 1.47
N SER A 39 15.96 -0.97 1.55
CA SER A 39 15.28 -0.18 0.53
C SER A 39 15.83 -0.48 -0.86
N HIS A 40 14.92 -0.62 -1.82
CA HIS A 40 15.22 -0.92 -3.20
C HIS A 40 14.35 -0.09 -4.13
N THR A 41 14.96 0.75 -4.97
CA THR A 41 14.18 1.47 -5.97
C THR A 41 13.71 0.52 -7.08
N PHE A 42 12.43 0.59 -7.44
CA PHE A 42 11.86 -0.13 -8.59
C PHE A 42 11.68 0.82 -9.81
N PRO A 43 12.75 1.08 -10.61
CA PRO A 43 12.76 2.20 -11.56
C PRO A 43 11.84 2.03 -12.77
N THR A 44 11.39 0.83 -13.06
CA THR A 44 10.56 0.48 -14.23
C THR A 44 9.11 0.19 -13.85
N LEU A 45 8.83 -0.04 -12.57
CA LEU A 45 7.47 -0.35 -12.12
C LEU A 45 6.60 0.90 -12.17
N THR A 46 5.49 0.79 -12.91
CA THR A 46 4.54 1.89 -13.09
C THR A 46 3.13 1.54 -12.64
N ARG A 47 2.84 0.24 -12.48
CA ARG A 47 1.56 -0.27 -12.01
C ARG A 47 1.76 -1.35 -10.97
N LEU A 48 1.18 -1.14 -9.79
CA LEU A 48 1.18 -2.07 -8.69
C LEU A 48 -0.27 -2.38 -8.30
N GLN A 49 -0.57 -3.66 -8.23
CA GLN A 49 -1.78 -4.16 -7.59
C GLN A 49 -1.32 -4.99 -6.40
N VAL A 50 -1.69 -4.57 -5.19
CA VAL A 50 -1.18 -5.15 -3.96
C VAL A 50 -2.32 -5.44 -3.01
N LYS A 51 -2.33 -6.65 -2.46
CA LYS A 51 -3.19 -7.01 -1.34
C LYS A 51 -2.32 -7.20 -0.10
N ILE A 52 -2.65 -6.46 0.95
CA ILE A 52 -1.95 -6.50 2.24
C ILE A 52 -2.80 -7.30 3.21
N ARG A 53 -2.26 -8.42 3.72
CA ARG A 53 -3.00 -9.35 4.58
C ARG A 53 -2.94 -9.00 6.06
N GLU A 54 -1.81 -8.50 6.52
CA GLU A 54 -1.56 -8.26 7.94
C GLU A 54 -1.79 -6.79 8.30
N SER A 55 -2.07 -6.54 9.57
CA SER A 55 -2.06 -5.18 10.10
C SER A 55 -0.66 -4.59 9.95
N PHE A 56 -0.61 -3.34 9.55
CA PHE A 56 0.61 -2.54 9.50
C PHE A 56 0.39 -1.23 10.26
N ASN A 57 1.48 -0.57 10.59
CA ASN A 57 1.49 0.81 11.08
C ASN A 57 1.93 1.77 9.96
N LEU A 58 1.78 3.08 10.21
CA LEU A 58 2.10 4.12 9.22
C LEU A 58 3.57 4.10 8.79
N SER A 59 4.51 3.80 9.71
CA SER A 59 5.94 3.78 9.38
C SER A 59 6.30 2.61 8.45
N GLU A 60 5.65 1.47 8.63
CA GLU A 60 5.86 0.28 7.78
C GLU A 60 5.38 0.54 6.35
N ILE A 61 4.22 1.20 6.19
CA ILE A 61 3.70 1.52 4.86
C ILE A 61 4.51 2.62 4.17
N ASP A 62 5.05 3.59 4.92
CA ASP A 62 5.94 4.61 4.39
C ASP A 62 7.22 3.99 3.84
N VAL A 63 7.84 3.08 4.60
CA VAL A 63 9.04 2.37 4.14
C VAL A 63 8.72 1.53 2.91
N PHE A 64 7.61 0.79 2.91
CA PHE A 64 7.18 0.01 1.75
C PHE A 64 7.00 0.89 0.51
N PHE A 65 6.34 2.05 0.62
CA PHE A 65 6.06 2.91 -0.53
C PHE A 65 7.25 3.77 -1.00
N SER A 66 8.25 3.99 -0.15
CA SER A 66 9.47 4.72 -0.51
C SER A 66 10.20 4.15 -1.73
N ASP A 67 10.05 2.85 -1.97
CA ASP A 67 10.68 2.12 -3.06
C ASP A 67 9.96 2.28 -4.42
N PHE A 68 8.75 2.82 -4.41
CA PHE A 68 7.84 2.87 -5.58
C PHE A 68 7.62 4.28 -6.14
N GLY A 69 8.54 5.23 -5.97
CA GLY A 69 8.38 6.63 -6.41
C GLY A 69 8.15 6.90 -7.91
N ARG A 70 8.11 5.86 -8.76
CA ARG A 70 7.74 5.96 -10.20
C ARG A 70 6.35 5.42 -10.53
N LEU A 71 5.64 4.95 -9.52
CA LEU A 71 4.31 4.39 -9.67
C LEU A 71 3.33 5.43 -10.24
N ARG A 72 2.55 5.03 -11.24
CA ARG A 72 1.50 5.85 -11.85
C ARG A 72 0.11 5.31 -11.54
N TYR A 73 0.02 4.01 -11.24
CA TYR A 73 -1.21 3.33 -10.88
C TYR A 73 -0.96 2.45 -9.65
N LEU A 74 -1.75 2.66 -8.61
CA LEU A 74 -1.80 1.85 -7.40
C LEU A 74 -3.22 1.33 -7.23
N ASP A 75 -3.34 0.03 -7.00
CA ASP A 75 -4.58 -0.64 -6.62
C ASP A 75 -4.28 -1.47 -5.38
N ILE A 76 -4.74 -0.98 -4.24
CA ILE A 76 -4.40 -1.52 -2.93
C ILE A 76 -5.64 -2.07 -2.24
N ASN A 77 -5.51 -3.27 -1.70
CA ASN A 77 -6.53 -3.91 -0.91
C ASN A 77 -5.97 -4.23 0.47
N THR A 78 -6.48 -3.57 1.51
CA THR A 78 -6.04 -3.77 2.90
C THR A 78 -7.17 -4.33 3.75
N GLY A 79 -6.81 -5.16 4.71
CA GLY A 79 -7.66 -5.52 5.83
C GLY A 79 -7.04 -5.02 7.13
N PHE A 80 -7.87 -4.84 8.16
CA PHE A 80 -7.50 -4.59 9.56
C PHE A 80 -6.95 -3.19 9.86
N THR A 81 -5.99 -2.68 9.07
CA THR A 81 -5.51 -1.30 9.20
C THR A 81 -6.20 -0.40 8.18
N LEU A 82 -6.78 0.69 8.67
CA LEU A 82 -7.33 1.78 7.88
C LEU A 82 -6.39 2.97 7.96
N LEU A 83 -6.08 3.55 6.80
CA LEU A 83 -5.46 4.87 6.73
C LEU A 83 -6.53 5.89 6.38
N ASN A 84 -6.50 7.05 7.01
CA ASN A 84 -7.42 8.14 6.71
C ASN A 84 -6.99 8.93 5.46
N GLY A 85 -7.82 9.88 5.04
CA GLY A 85 -7.57 10.71 3.86
C GLY A 85 -6.27 11.51 3.95
N TYR A 86 -5.97 12.08 5.11
CA TYR A 86 -4.75 12.86 5.35
C TYR A 86 -3.49 12.00 5.30
N GLU A 87 -3.53 10.79 5.84
CA GLU A 87 -2.42 9.83 5.78
C GLU A 87 -2.16 9.40 4.33
N TRP A 88 -3.21 9.09 3.57
CA TRP A 88 -3.09 8.80 2.14
C TRP A 88 -2.54 9.98 1.35
N GLU A 89 -3.03 11.19 1.61
CA GLU A 89 -2.55 12.41 0.99
C GLU A 89 -1.05 12.59 1.24
N ALA A 90 -0.60 12.42 2.48
CA ALA A 90 0.81 12.49 2.84
C ALA A 90 1.66 11.44 2.12
N ILE A 91 1.22 10.18 2.06
CA ILE A 91 1.91 9.12 1.32
C ILE A 91 2.02 9.48 -0.17
N ILE A 92 0.94 9.99 -0.76
CA ILE A 92 0.92 10.34 -2.19
C ILE A 92 1.85 11.51 -2.48
N GLN A 93 1.77 12.57 -1.69
CA GLN A 93 2.57 13.78 -1.91
C GLN A 93 4.07 13.51 -1.68
N ASN A 94 4.42 12.74 -0.65
CA ASN A 94 5.81 12.56 -0.23
C ASN A 94 6.50 11.36 -0.90
N LEU A 95 5.78 10.25 -1.12
CA LEU A 95 6.37 8.98 -1.55
C LEU A 95 5.95 8.58 -2.96
N LEU A 96 4.67 8.81 -3.31
CA LEU A 96 4.09 8.39 -4.59
C LEU A 96 3.75 9.58 -5.50
N PHE A 97 4.60 10.61 -5.54
CA PHE A 97 4.35 11.89 -6.22
C PHE A 97 4.08 11.81 -7.74
N LYS A 98 4.29 10.65 -8.38
CA LYS A 98 3.96 10.40 -9.81
C LYS A 98 2.65 9.64 -10.00
N LEU A 99 1.96 9.30 -8.93
CA LEU A 99 0.72 8.55 -8.94
C LEU A 99 -0.37 9.38 -9.65
N ARG A 100 -1.11 8.73 -10.55
CA ARG A 100 -2.22 9.34 -11.29
C ARG A 100 -3.54 8.67 -10.99
N VAL A 101 -3.48 7.39 -10.64
CA VAL A 101 -4.65 6.59 -10.32
C VAL A 101 -4.35 5.86 -9.02
N LEU A 102 -5.14 6.17 -8.01
CA LEU A 102 -5.23 5.40 -6.78
C LEU A 102 -6.59 4.70 -6.77
N LYS A 103 -6.57 3.39 -6.58
CA LYS A 103 -7.73 2.62 -6.16
C LYS A 103 -7.39 2.00 -4.83
N PHE A 104 -8.26 2.18 -3.85
CA PHE A 104 -8.12 1.50 -2.58
C PHE A 104 -9.42 0.80 -2.23
N LYS A 105 -9.28 -0.37 -1.62
CA LYS A 105 -10.34 -1.07 -0.91
C LYS A 105 -9.80 -1.39 0.47
N MET A 106 -10.39 -0.83 1.50
CA MET A 106 -9.98 -1.10 2.87
C MET A 106 -11.15 -1.74 3.61
N ILE A 107 -10.84 -2.73 4.44
CA ILE A 107 -11.81 -3.43 5.27
C ILE A 107 -11.36 -3.29 6.72
N GLY A 108 -12.09 -2.49 7.49
CA GLY A 108 -11.85 -2.29 8.92
C GLY A 108 -12.87 -3.03 9.79
N VAL A 109 -12.50 -3.23 11.05
CA VAL A 109 -13.41 -3.72 12.10
C VAL A 109 -13.53 -2.62 13.14
N PHE A 110 -14.74 -2.15 13.36
CA PHE A 110 -15.03 -1.05 14.27
C PHE A 110 -15.78 -1.58 15.50
N PRO A 111 -15.56 -1.02 16.70
CA PRO A 111 -16.42 -1.27 17.85
C PRO A 111 -17.86 -0.84 17.52
N GLN A 112 -18.84 -1.65 17.94
CA GLN A 112 -20.24 -1.42 17.57
C GLN A 112 -20.79 -0.09 18.11
N GLU A 113 -20.25 0.39 19.24
CA GLU A 113 -20.69 1.59 19.94
C GLU A 113 -20.17 2.90 19.31
N SER A 114 -19.12 2.83 18.48
CA SER A 114 -18.44 4.01 17.92
C SER A 114 -18.40 4.02 16.38
N ILE A 115 -18.99 3.03 15.72
CA ILE A 115 -18.89 2.84 14.27
C ILE A 115 -19.32 4.08 13.47
N GLU A 116 -20.42 4.74 13.83
CA GLU A 116 -20.91 5.90 13.07
C GLU A 116 -19.93 7.08 13.14
N GLN A 117 -19.37 7.33 14.33
CA GLN A 117 -18.40 8.40 14.52
C GLN A 117 -17.08 8.09 13.82
N GLU A 118 -16.51 6.90 14.04
CA GLU A 118 -15.22 6.51 13.47
C GLU A 118 -15.27 6.44 11.94
N VAL A 119 -16.36 5.92 11.37
CA VAL A 119 -16.56 5.90 9.91
C VAL A 119 -16.83 7.31 9.39
N GLY A 120 -17.57 8.14 10.13
CA GLY A 120 -17.81 9.54 9.78
C GLY A 120 -16.51 10.33 9.66
N GLU A 121 -15.67 10.30 10.70
CA GLU A 121 -14.37 10.96 10.71
C GLU A 121 -13.46 10.45 9.59
N LEU A 122 -13.48 9.14 9.32
CA LEU A 122 -12.74 8.55 8.20
C LEU A 122 -13.23 9.09 6.85
N ILE A 123 -14.54 9.12 6.60
CA ILE A 123 -15.12 9.63 5.35
C ILE A 123 -14.81 11.13 5.19
N ASP A 124 -14.96 11.92 6.25
CA ASP A 124 -14.71 13.36 6.25
C ASP A 124 -13.25 13.68 5.90
N SER A 125 -12.31 12.88 6.42
CA SER A 125 -10.89 13.01 6.07
C SER A 125 -10.64 12.78 4.57
N TYR A 126 -11.34 11.83 3.95
CA TYR A 126 -11.21 11.57 2.51
C TYR A 126 -11.80 12.68 1.65
N GLN A 127 -12.96 13.21 2.03
CA GLN A 127 -13.60 14.32 1.30
C GLN A 127 -12.79 15.61 1.36
N THR A 128 -12.01 15.79 2.42
CA THR A 128 -11.15 16.96 2.59
C THR A 128 -9.86 16.84 1.76
N SER A 129 -9.30 15.63 1.63
CA SER A 129 -8.03 15.39 0.94
C SER A 129 -8.12 15.12 -0.57
N PHE A 130 -9.28 14.68 -1.10
CA PHE A 130 -9.46 14.25 -2.51
C PHE A 130 -10.72 14.80 -3.17
#